data_AF-A0A7T8K0C2-F1
#
_entry.id   AF-A0A7T8K0C2-F1
#
_cell.length_a   1.000
_cell.length_b   1.000
_cell.length_c   1.000
_cell.angle_alpha   90.00
_cell.angle_beta   90.00
_cell.angle_gamma   90.00
#
_symmetry.space_group_name_H-M   'P 1'
#
loop_
_entity.id
_entity.type
_entity.pdbx_description
1 polymer ?
#
loop_
_entity_poly.entity_id
_entity_poly.type
_entity_poly.pdbx_seq_one_letter_code
_entity_poly.pdbx_strand_id
1 'polypeptide(L)'
;MLTPTNEVDMTEVMALRNEYKDLFLKKHGVKLGFMSFFTKACVHALKEVPEVNAEIDGTDVVYKNFVHMGIAAGTPQGLVVPVIRDADSMSFAGIEKAIAEKGARARDGKLSMAEMQGGTFTISNGGVYGSLMSSPILNPPQSGILGCTKSRTADGNQRSGCDPPDDVSGAVL
;
A
#
# COMPACT_ATOMS: atom_id res chain seq x y z
N MET A 1 1.30 -20.66 -3.54
CA MET A 1 1.13 -19.36 -2.89
C MET A 1 1.71 -19.47 -1.49
N LEU A 2 2.87 -18.85 -1.27
CA LEU A 2 3.52 -18.74 0.04
C LEU A 2 3.27 -17.31 0.53
N THR A 3 3.01 -17.10 1.82
CA THR A 3 2.71 -15.78 2.39
C THR A 3 3.69 -15.49 3.53
N PRO A 4 4.91 -15.01 3.23
CA PRO A 4 5.86 -14.62 4.27
C PRO A 4 5.37 -13.36 5.01
N THR A 5 5.45 -13.39 6.34
CA THR A 5 5.08 -12.26 7.19
C THR A 5 6.32 -11.67 7.84
N ASN A 6 6.41 -10.34 7.90
CA ASN A 6 7.46 -9.65 8.63
C ASN A 6 6.89 -8.45 9.42
N GLU A 7 7.55 -8.09 10.51
CA GLU A 7 7.20 -6.93 11.33
C GLU A 7 8.12 -5.75 10.97
N VAL A 8 7.54 -4.54 10.93
CA VAL A 8 8.28 -3.31 10.62
C VAL A 8 7.98 -2.26 11.69
N ASP A 9 9.03 -1.72 12.30
CA ASP A 9 8.96 -0.59 13.21
C ASP A 9 8.67 0.71 12.43
N MET A 10 7.59 1.39 12.80
CA MET A 10 7.10 2.60 12.15
C MET A 10 7.45 3.89 12.91
N THR A 11 8.15 3.80 14.05
CA THR A 11 8.44 4.93 14.95
C THR A 11 9.02 6.13 14.22
N GLU A 12 10.07 5.92 13.43
CA GLU A 12 10.74 7.00 12.68
C GLU A 12 9.87 7.57 11.55
N VAL A 13 9.08 6.73 10.88
CA VAL A 13 8.15 7.17 9.83
C VAL A 13 7.04 8.03 10.44
N MET A 14 6.55 7.67 11.62
CA MET A 14 5.55 8.43 12.36
C MET A 14 6.11 9.78 12.84
N ALA A 15 7.34 9.80 13.35
CA ALA A 15 8.03 11.02 13.76
C ALA A 15 8.19 11.99 12.58
N LEU A 16 8.72 11.51 11.45
CA LEU A 16 8.90 12.31 10.24
C LEU A 16 7.56 12.84 9.71
N ARG A 17 6.53 11.99 9.68
CA ARG A 17 5.19 12.43 9.28
C ARG A 17 4.67 13.53 10.19
N ASN A 18 4.86 13.42 11.51
CA ASN A 18 4.38 14.42 12.46
C ASN A 18 5.11 15.76 12.32
N GLU A 19 6.40 15.74 12.01
CA GLU A 19 7.19 16.95 11.79
C GLU A 19 6.78 17.68 10.49
N TYR A 20 6.58 16.93 9.39
CA TYR A 20 6.41 17.53 8.06
C TYR A 20 4.96 17.60 7.55
N LYS A 21 3.97 16.97 8.21
CA LYS A 21 2.58 16.90 7.70
C LYS A 21 1.97 18.26 7.35
N ASP A 22 2.18 19.28 8.18
CA ASP A 22 1.56 20.59 8.01
C ASP A 22 2.25 21.39 6.91
N LEU A 23 3.58 21.33 6.85
CA LEU A 23 4.38 21.90 5.76
C LEU A 23 4.04 21.25 4.42
N PHE A 24 3.91 19.92 4.41
CA PHE A 24 3.57 19.16 3.23
C PHE A 24 2.17 19.51 2.72
N LEU A 25 1.19 19.60 3.63
CA LEU A 25 -0.17 20.03 3.30
C LEU A 25 -0.18 21.45 2.71
N LYS A 26 0.56 22.38 3.33
CA LYS A 26 0.65 23.78 2.86
C LYS A 26 1.30 23.88 1.48
N LYS A 27 2.34 23.08 1.21
CA LYS A 27 3.11 23.13 -0.05
C LYS A 27 2.40 22.41 -1.20
N HIS A 28 1.77 21.28 -0.92
CA HIS A 28 1.27 20.37 -1.96
C HIS A 28 -0.26 20.27 -2.04
N GLY A 29 -0.99 20.77 -1.03
CA GLY A 29 -2.45 20.72 -0.97
C GLY A 29 -3.01 19.32 -0.72
N VAL A 30 -2.19 18.38 -0.26
CA VAL A 30 -2.58 17.00 0.05
C VAL A 30 -1.96 16.59 1.38
N LYS A 31 -2.66 15.76 2.15
CA LYS A 31 -2.16 15.26 3.44
C LYS A 31 -1.05 14.24 3.22
N LEU A 32 -0.01 14.29 4.05
CA LEU A 32 1.04 13.28 4.06
C LEU A 32 0.51 12.01 4.75
N GLY A 33 0.30 10.95 3.97
CA GLY A 33 -0.12 9.64 4.44
C GLY A 33 1.05 8.67 4.62
N PHE A 34 0.76 7.47 5.11
CA PHE A 34 1.74 6.38 5.18
C PHE A 34 1.86 5.62 3.85
N MET A 35 0.82 5.67 3.01
CA MET A 35 0.76 4.91 1.77
C MET A 35 1.83 5.34 0.76
N SER A 36 2.21 6.62 0.74
CA SER A 36 3.31 7.09 -0.10
C SER A 36 4.66 6.50 0.32
N PHE A 37 4.92 6.31 1.62
CA PHE A 37 6.12 5.61 2.11
C PHE A 37 6.13 4.15 1.66
N PHE A 38 5.03 3.42 1.87
CA PHE A 38 4.92 2.02 1.43
C PHE A 38 5.04 1.88 -0.07
N THR A 39 4.36 2.74 -0.85
CA THR A 39 4.44 2.72 -2.31
C THR A 39 5.88 2.93 -2.78
N LYS A 40 6.61 3.88 -2.18
CA LYS A 40 8.02 4.10 -2.52
C LYS A 40 8.92 2.95 -2.07
N ALA A 41 8.73 2.41 -0.88
CA ALA A 41 9.47 1.23 -0.42
C ALA A 41 9.27 0.04 -1.37
N CYS A 42 8.02 -0.25 -1.77
CA CYS A 42 7.72 -1.29 -2.75
C CYS A 42 8.37 -1.02 -4.10
N VAL A 43 8.29 0.22 -4.62
CA VAL A 43 8.97 0.58 -5.88
C VAL A 43 10.47 0.31 -5.81
N HIS A 44 11.11 0.64 -4.69
CA HIS A 44 12.53 0.37 -4.50
C HIS A 44 12.81 -1.14 -4.46
N ALA A 45 12.04 -1.90 -3.69
CA ALA A 45 12.18 -3.36 -3.62
C ALA A 45 11.93 -4.05 -4.97
N LEU A 46 10.93 -3.61 -5.74
CA LEU A 46 10.61 -4.15 -7.07
C LEU A 46 11.70 -3.85 -8.11
N LYS A 47 12.53 -2.81 -7.90
CA LYS A 47 13.69 -2.53 -8.74
C LYS A 47 14.88 -3.42 -8.39
N GLU A 48 15.03 -3.80 -7.14
CA GLU A 48 16.09 -4.72 -6.68
C GLU A 48 15.77 -6.18 -6.98
N VAL A 49 14.49 -6.55 -6.92
CA VAL A 49 13.98 -7.91 -7.19
C VAL A 49 12.95 -7.86 -8.34
N PRO A 50 13.40 -7.71 -9.60
CA PRO A 50 12.50 -7.52 -10.75
C PRO A 50 11.60 -8.73 -11.03
N GLU A 51 11.93 -9.91 -10.52
CA GLU A 51 11.11 -11.12 -10.60
C GLU A 51 9.74 -10.94 -9.94
N VAL A 52 9.65 -10.11 -8.89
CA VAL A 52 8.39 -9.82 -8.20
C VAL A 52 7.49 -8.89 -9.02
N ASN A 53 8.08 -8.08 -9.92
CA ASN A 53 7.35 -7.21 -10.84
C ASN A 53 7.06 -7.85 -12.21
N ALA A 54 7.46 -9.12 -12.41
CA ALA A 54 7.22 -9.85 -13.64
C ALA A 54 5.81 -10.47 -13.66
N GLU A 55 5.34 -10.89 -14.82
CA GLU A 55 4.16 -11.74 -14.97
C GLU A 55 4.49 -12.98 -15.80
N ILE A 56 3.74 -14.05 -15.60
CA ILE A 56 3.87 -15.27 -16.41
C ILE A 56 2.77 -15.22 -17.48
N ASP A 57 3.17 -15.16 -18.75
CA ASP A 57 2.27 -15.24 -19.90
C ASP A 57 2.52 -16.57 -20.63
N GLY A 58 1.66 -17.56 -20.37
CA GLY A 58 1.83 -18.92 -20.89
C GLY A 58 3.11 -19.58 -20.39
N THR A 59 4.15 -19.62 -21.24
CA THR A 59 5.47 -20.17 -20.94
C THR A 59 6.55 -19.10 -20.72
N ASP A 60 6.24 -17.84 -21.02
CA ASP A 60 7.21 -16.76 -20.99
C ASP A 60 7.08 -15.93 -19.71
N VAL A 61 8.21 -15.47 -19.21
CA VAL A 61 8.28 -14.54 -18.07
C VAL A 61 8.46 -13.13 -18.62
N VAL A 62 7.46 -12.28 -18.42
CA VAL A 62 7.44 -10.90 -18.90
C VAL A 62 7.86 -9.97 -17.77
N TYR A 63 9.08 -9.44 -17.87
CA TYR A 63 9.61 -8.45 -16.92
C TYR A 63 9.11 -7.04 -17.26
N LYS A 64 8.63 -6.32 -16.25
CA LYS A 64 8.09 -4.97 -16.41
C LYS A 64 9.07 -3.93 -15.87
N ASN A 65 9.42 -2.95 -16.70
CA ASN A 65 10.32 -1.84 -16.35
C ASN A 65 9.60 -0.63 -15.73
N PHE A 66 8.29 -0.75 -15.52
CA PHE A 66 7.44 0.27 -14.90
C PHE A 66 6.72 -0.34 -13.71
N VAL A 67 6.31 0.49 -12.75
CA VAL A 67 5.53 0.04 -11.60
C VAL A 67 4.14 0.67 -11.66
N HIS A 68 3.13 -0.16 -11.90
CA HIS A 68 1.73 0.25 -11.76
C HIS A 68 1.19 -0.31 -10.45
N MET A 69 1.04 0.56 -9.46
CA MET A 69 0.71 0.15 -8.10
C MET A 69 -0.81 0.09 -7.92
N GLY A 70 -1.36 -1.11 -7.72
CA GLY A 70 -2.72 -1.30 -7.24
C GLY A 70 -2.81 -0.92 -5.77
N ILE A 71 -3.79 -0.11 -5.38
CA ILE A 71 -4.03 0.25 -3.97
C ILE A 71 -5.44 -0.20 -3.60
N ALA A 72 -5.56 -1.15 -2.68
CA ALA A 72 -6.86 -1.62 -2.25
C ALA A 72 -7.59 -0.53 -1.43
N ALA A 73 -8.79 -0.18 -1.87
CA ALA A 73 -9.66 0.80 -1.24
C ALA A 73 -11.02 0.16 -0.99
N GLY A 74 -11.48 0.15 0.26
CA GLY A 74 -12.82 -0.31 0.57
C GLY A 74 -13.85 0.80 0.35
N THR A 75 -14.98 0.38 -0.22
CA THR A 75 -16.12 1.22 -0.64
C THR A 75 -17.40 0.62 -0.05
N PRO A 76 -18.51 1.38 -0.01
CA PRO A 76 -19.81 0.83 0.41
C PRO A 76 -20.26 -0.40 -0.39
N GLN A 77 -19.80 -0.54 -1.64
CA GLN A 77 -20.13 -1.63 -2.56
C GLN A 77 -19.17 -2.82 -2.46
N GLY A 78 -18.09 -2.72 -1.66
CA GLY A 78 -17.09 -3.75 -1.49
C GLY A 78 -15.65 -3.23 -1.62
N LEU A 79 -14.71 -4.15 -1.80
CA LEU A 79 -13.29 -3.83 -1.99
C LEU A 79 -13.00 -3.63 -3.49
N VAL A 80 -12.37 -2.50 -3.84
CA VAL A 80 -11.90 -2.23 -5.20
C VAL A 80 -10.41 -1.90 -5.17
N VAL A 81 -9.69 -2.20 -6.26
CA VAL A 81 -8.24 -1.98 -6.35
C VAL A 81 -7.94 -1.06 -7.54
N PRO A 82 -8.08 0.26 -7.37
CA PRO A 82 -7.61 1.21 -8.37
C PRO A 82 -6.09 1.15 -8.54
N VAL A 83 -5.64 1.31 -9.78
CA VAL A 83 -4.23 1.27 -10.20
C VAL A 83 -3.69 2.69 -10.36
N ILE A 84 -2.58 2.97 -9.70
CA ILE A 84 -1.76 4.17 -9.86
C ILE A 84 -0.66 3.84 -10.86
N ARG A 85 -0.73 4.46 -12.03
CA ARG A 85 0.23 4.23 -13.12
C ARG A 85 1.53 4.99 -12.84
N ASP A 86 2.63 4.39 -13.29
CA ASP A 86 3.99 4.95 -13.23
C ASP A 86 4.40 5.46 -11.84
N ALA A 87 4.02 4.71 -10.79
CA ALA A 87 4.25 5.05 -9.39
C ALA A 87 5.75 5.19 -9.05
N ASP A 88 6.61 4.56 -9.86
CA ASP A 88 8.05 4.69 -9.76
C ASP A 88 8.57 6.10 -10.11
N SER A 89 7.90 6.79 -11.04
CA SER A 89 8.24 8.15 -11.47
C SER A 89 7.59 9.26 -10.62
N MET A 90 6.58 8.92 -9.82
CA MET A 90 5.81 9.92 -9.05
C MET A 90 6.57 10.41 -7.81
N SER A 91 6.30 11.64 -7.36
CA SER A 91 6.73 12.10 -6.03
C SER A 91 5.77 11.60 -4.93
N PHE A 92 6.17 11.73 -3.65
CA PHE A 92 5.28 11.47 -2.51
C PHE A 92 3.94 12.22 -2.65
N ALA A 93 3.99 13.50 -3.04
CA ALA A 93 2.79 14.31 -3.25
C ALA A 93 1.95 13.81 -4.44
N GLY A 94 2.59 13.32 -5.51
CA GLY A 94 1.90 12.73 -6.65
C GLY A 94 1.15 11.45 -6.27
N ILE A 95 1.80 10.57 -5.51
CA ILE A 95 1.21 9.32 -5.01
C ILE A 95 0.01 9.62 -4.11
N GLU A 96 0.17 10.50 -3.10
CA GLU A 96 -0.92 10.83 -2.18
C GLU A 96 -2.11 11.48 -2.90
N LYS A 97 -1.86 12.34 -3.90
CA LYS A 97 -2.93 12.92 -4.73
C LYS A 97 -3.67 11.86 -5.52
N ALA A 98 -2.94 10.96 -6.18
CA ALA A 98 -3.54 9.88 -6.95
C ALA A 98 -4.37 8.93 -6.07
N ILE A 99 -3.87 8.60 -4.87
CA ILE A 99 -4.61 7.80 -3.87
C ILE A 99 -5.88 8.53 -3.43
N ALA A 100 -5.78 9.82 -3.10
CA ALA A 100 -6.92 10.60 -2.64
C ALA A 100 -8.01 10.72 -3.74
N GLU A 101 -7.61 10.99 -4.97
CA GLU A 101 -8.51 11.08 -6.12
C GLU A 101 -9.19 9.73 -6.41
N LYS A 102 -8.40 8.66 -6.57
CA LYS A 102 -8.93 7.32 -6.85
C LYS A 102 -9.77 6.79 -5.70
N GLY A 103 -9.39 7.07 -4.46
CA GLY A 103 -10.16 6.72 -3.26
C GLY A 103 -11.51 7.45 -3.19
N ALA A 104 -11.57 8.73 -3.57
CA ALA A 104 -12.83 9.47 -3.66
C ALA A 104 -13.73 8.88 -4.76
N ARG A 105 -13.16 8.65 -5.96
CA ARG A 105 -13.90 8.05 -7.08
C ARG A 105 -14.35 6.62 -6.80
N ALA A 106 -13.57 5.85 -6.05
CA ALA A 106 -13.93 4.51 -5.58
C ALA A 106 -15.20 4.57 -4.72
N ARG A 107 -15.23 5.45 -3.72
CA ARG A 107 -16.39 5.62 -2.83
C ARG A 107 -17.64 6.11 -3.58
N ASP A 108 -17.44 6.94 -4.60
CA ASP A 108 -18.51 7.43 -5.47
C ASP A 108 -18.96 6.40 -6.53
N GLY A 109 -18.30 5.25 -6.66
CA GLY A 109 -18.59 4.26 -7.70
C GLY A 109 -18.26 4.74 -9.13
N LYS A 110 -17.40 5.75 -9.27
CA LYS A 110 -17.03 6.40 -10.55
C LYS A 110 -15.69 5.92 -11.12
N LEU A 111 -15.15 4.80 -10.63
CA LEU A 111 -13.96 4.20 -11.19
C LEU A 111 -14.29 3.50 -12.50
N SER A 112 -13.52 3.79 -13.54
CA SER A 112 -13.62 3.07 -14.81
C SER A 112 -12.88 1.74 -14.74
N MET A 113 -13.26 0.78 -15.59
CA MET A 113 -12.54 -0.51 -15.68
C MET A 113 -11.06 -0.34 -16.04
N ALA A 114 -10.73 0.65 -16.89
CA ALA A 114 -9.35 0.96 -17.28
C ALA A 114 -8.47 1.40 -16.10
N GLU A 115 -9.08 1.89 -15.02
CA GLU A 115 -8.38 2.31 -13.80
C GLU A 115 -8.21 1.19 -12.78
N MET A 116 -8.86 0.04 -12.98
CA MET A 116 -8.72 -1.15 -12.14
C MET A 116 -7.86 -2.23 -12.81
N GLN A 117 -7.40 -1.99 -14.03
CA GLN A 117 -6.61 -2.93 -14.84
C GLN A 117 -5.16 -2.48 -15.01
N GLY A 118 -4.29 -3.46 -15.27
CA GLY A 118 -2.88 -3.23 -15.62
C GLY A 118 -1.96 -2.95 -14.42
N GLY A 119 -2.39 -3.23 -13.19
CA GLY A 119 -1.49 -3.19 -12.04
C GLY A 119 -0.40 -4.26 -12.16
N THR A 120 0.82 -3.95 -11.75
CA THR A 120 1.96 -4.89 -11.72
C THR A 120 2.20 -5.45 -10.33
N PHE A 121 1.86 -4.67 -9.30
CA PHE A 121 1.93 -5.05 -7.89
C PHE A 121 0.78 -4.39 -7.14
N THR A 122 0.30 -4.99 -6.04
CA THR A 122 -0.79 -4.44 -5.24
C THR A 122 -0.36 -4.23 -3.80
N ILE A 123 -0.78 -3.13 -3.19
CA ILE A 123 -0.72 -2.90 -1.73
C ILE A 123 -2.15 -2.91 -1.20
N SER A 124 -2.41 -3.73 -0.19
CA SER A 124 -3.71 -3.88 0.46
C SER A 124 -3.60 -3.56 1.95
N ASN A 125 -4.20 -2.46 2.39
CA ASN A 125 -4.23 -2.11 3.81
C ASN A 125 -5.50 -2.68 4.47
N GLY A 126 -5.47 -3.98 4.78
CA GLY A 126 -6.56 -4.67 5.48
C GLY A 126 -6.71 -4.27 6.95
N GLY A 127 -5.70 -3.61 7.52
CA GLY A 127 -5.69 -3.15 8.91
C GLY A 127 -6.79 -2.13 9.25
N VAL A 128 -7.27 -1.36 8.26
CA VAL A 128 -8.35 -0.37 8.46
C VAL A 128 -9.70 -1.04 8.80
N TYR A 129 -9.86 -2.32 8.45
CA TYR A 129 -11.07 -3.12 8.71
C TYR A 129 -10.92 -4.06 9.92
N GLY A 130 -9.85 -3.90 10.73
CA GLY A 130 -9.64 -4.69 11.94
C GLY A 130 -9.10 -6.11 11.71
N SER A 131 -8.56 -6.40 10.52
CA SER A 131 -7.92 -7.68 10.23
C SER A 131 -6.47 -7.69 10.73
N LEU A 132 -6.20 -8.55 11.72
CA LEU A 132 -4.86 -8.76 12.31
C LEU A 132 -3.92 -9.52 11.36
N MET A 133 -4.49 -10.32 10.47
CA MET A 133 -3.81 -11.05 9.40
C MET A 133 -4.85 -11.32 8.32
N SER A 134 -4.63 -10.83 7.09
CA SER A 134 -5.36 -11.27 5.92
C SER A 134 -4.37 -11.92 4.96
N SER A 135 -4.74 -13.04 4.33
CA SER A 135 -4.02 -13.56 3.18
C SER A 135 -4.46 -12.74 1.97
N PRO A 136 -3.66 -11.78 1.49
CA PRO A 136 -4.05 -10.98 0.33
C PRO A 136 -4.20 -11.90 -0.90
N ILE A 137 -5.34 -11.84 -1.58
CA ILE A 137 -5.56 -12.60 -2.81
C ILE A 137 -4.83 -11.88 -3.95
N LEU A 138 -3.96 -12.62 -4.64
CA LEU A 138 -3.24 -12.15 -5.81
C LEU A 138 -4.24 -11.69 -6.90
N ASN A 139 -3.98 -10.56 -7.53
CA ASN A 139 -4.80 -10.07 -8.66
C ASN A 139 -4.13 -10.50 -9.97
N PRO A 140 -4.56 -11.59 -10.65
CA PRO A 140 -3.91 -12.05 -11.86
C PRO A 140 -3.92 -10.93 -12.92
N PRO A 141 -2.82 -10.69 -13.66
CA PRO A 141 -1.59 -11.48 -13.82
C PRO A 141 -0.41 -11.10 -12.88
N GLN A 142 -0.66 -10.39 -11.77
CA GLN A 142 0.41 -9.91 -10.87
C GLN A 142 1.09 -11.06 -10.13
N SER A 143 2.38 -10.89 -9.80
CA SER A 143 3.18 -11.91 -9.12
C SER A 143 3.32 -11.70 -7.60
N GLY A 144 2.88 -10.57 -7.05
CA GLY A 144 2.92 -10.32 -5.60
C GLY A 144 1.91 -9.27 -5.12
N ILE A 145 1.62 -9.31 -3.82
CA ILE A 145 0.73 -8.37 -3.15
C ILE A 145 1.21 -8.12 -1.72
N LEU A 146 1.39 -6.85 -1.35
CA LEU A 146 1.74 -6.46 0.01
C LEU A 146 0.47 -6.17 0.82
N GLY A 147 0.12 -7.03 1.75
CA GLY A 147 -0.81 -6.76 2.83
C GLY A 147 -0.15 -5.93 3.93
N CYS A 148 -0.71 -4.76 4.26
CA CYS A 148 -0.36 -4.02 5.46
C CYS A 148 -1.46 -4.24 6.51
N THR A 149 -1.11 -4.86 7.64
CA THR A 149 -2.00 -5.04 8.79
C THR A 149 -1.44 -4.34 10.02
N LYS A 150 -2.29 -4.08 11.01
CA LYS A 150 -1.82 -3.60 12.31
C LYS A 150 -1.36 -4.82 13.12
N SER A 151 -0.07 -4.93 13.40
CA SER A 151 0.44 -5.97 14.30
C SER A 151 0.60 -5.36 15.70
N ARG A 152 0.06 -6.03 16.71
CA ARG A 152 0.28 -5.67 18.12
C ARG A 152 1.57 -6.33 18.56
N THR A 153 2.47 -5.57 19.18
CA THR A 153 3.74 -6.04 19.74
C THR A 153 3.54 -7.29 20.60
N ALA A 154 4.42 -8.28 20.45
CA ALA A 154 4.46 -9.50 21.24
C ALA A 154 4.98 -9.26 22.67
N ASP A 155 4.38 -8.33 23.40
CA ASP A 155 4.55 -8.25 24.86
C ASP A 155 3.23 -8.66 25.52
N GLY A 156 3.23 -9.88 26.06
CA GLY A 156 2.13 -10.49 26.79
C GLY A 156 1.86 -9.85 28.14
N ASN A 157 1.85 -8.51 28.23
CA ASN A 157 1.51 -7.81 29.46
C ASN A 157 0.43 -6.77 29.19
N GLN A 158 -0.77 -7.03 29.70
CA GLN A 158 -1.80 -6.02 29.88
C GLN A 158 -1.21 -4.92 30.80
N ARG A 159 -0.80 -3.79 30.24
CA ARG A 159 -0.59 -2.58 31.03
C ARG A 159 -1.63 -1.55 30.65
N SER A 160 -2.53 -1.36 31.60
CA SER A 160 -3.53 -0.30 31.66
C SER A 160 -2.86 1.08 31.60
N GLY A 161 -3.40 1.95 30.75
CA GLY A 161 -3.33 3.40 30.95
C GLY A 161 -2.31 4.15 30.10
N CYS A 162 -2.85 4.89 29.13
CA CYS A 162 -2.33 6.19 28.69
C CYS A 162 -0.99 6.29 27.92
N ASP A 163 -0.64 5.32 27.07
CA ASP A 163 0.46 5.50 26.10
C ASP A 163 -0.08 5.83 24.68
N PRO A 164 0.59 6.72 23.91
CA PRO A 164 0.22 7.05 22.53
C PRO A 164 0.32 5.79 21.64
N PRO A 165 -0.43 5.71 20.52
CA PRO A 165 -0.52 4.47 19.76
C PRO A 165 0.81 4.19 19.06
N ASP A 166 1.62 3.33 19.66
CA ASP A 166 2.74 2.66 19.00
C ASP A 166 2.17 1.70 17.95
N ASP A 167 2.01 2.21 16.73
CA ASP A 167 1.40 1.48 15.61
C ASP A 167 2.48 0.75 14.81
N VAL A 168 2.78 -0.50 15.18
CA VAL A 168 3.58 -1.43 14.36
C VAL A 168 2.69 -1.92 13.20
N SER A 169 3.16 -1.74 11.96
CA SER A 169 2.48 -2.29 10.78
C SER A 169 3.17 -3.60 10.38
N GLY A 170 2.42 -4.70 10.40
CA GLY A 170 2.84 -5.97 9.82
C GLY A 170 2.75 -5.91 8.31
N ALA A 171 3.83 -6.31 7.64
CA ALA A 171 3.90 -6.48 6.20
C ALA A 171 3.72 -7.97 5.88
N VAL A 172 2.66 -8.28 5.13
CA VAL A 172 2.36 -9.60 4.59
C VAL A 172 2.71 -9.53 3.11
N LEU A 173 3.76 -10.19 2.65
CA LEU A 173 4.08 -10.30 1.22
C LEU A 173 3.40 -11.52 0.60
#